data_AF-A0A0G4II65-F1
#
_entry.id   AF-A0A0G4II65-F1
#
_cell.length_a   1.000
_cell.length_b   1.000
_cell.length_c   1.000
_cell.angle_alpha   90.00
_cell.angle_beta   90.00
_cell.angle_gamma   90.00
#
_symmetry.space_group_name_H-M   'P 1'
#
loop_
_entity.id
_entity.type
_entity.pdbx_description
1 polymer ?
#
loop_
_entity_poly.entity_id
_entity_poly.type
_entity_poly.pdbx_seq_one_letter_code
_entity_poly.pdbx_strand_id
1 'polypeptide(L)'
;MMLSMLVTGRRGLRMISSMARPVGVLPITVEDLEEMACPKKKVSVFKRRLRVAGHRAQRGLEHKPYKICKSCGAAVEMHYLCMPCVNNHARYHKENNNASSSH
;
A
#
# COMPACT_ATOMS: atom_id res chain seq x y z
N MET A 1 -11.16 -38.65 -55.35
CA MET A 1 -11.54 -39.35 -54.10
C MET A 1 -12.37 -38.40 -53.27
N MET A 2 -13.66 -38.69 -53.11
CA MET A 2 -14.59 -37.98 -52.24
C MET A 2 -14.48 -38.53 -50.82
N LEU A 3 -14.64 -37.69 -49.81
CA LEU A 3 -15.18 -38.08 -48.50
C LEU A 3 -15.88 -36.87 -47.87
N SER A 4 -17.20 -36.90 -47.98
CA SER A 4 -18.15 -36.10 -47.22
C SER A 4 -18.15 -36.55 -45.75
N MET A 5 -18.27 -35.60 -44.82
CA MET A 5 -18.88 -35.85 -43.51
C MET A 5 -19.98 -34.82 -43.28
N LEU A 6 -21.18 -35.37 -43.11
CA LEU A 6 -22.48 -34.74 -42.91
C LEU A 6 -22.75 -34.53 -41.40
N VAL A 7 -23.47 -33.45 -41.06
CA VAL A 7 -24.68 -33.45 -40.19
C VAL A 7 -24.45 -33.76 -38.68
N THR A 8 -24.86 -32.98 -37.67
CA THR A 8 -26.16 -32.36 -37.36
C THR A 8 -26.00 -31.45 -36.13
N GLY A 9 -26.71 -30.33 -36.07
CA GLY A 9 -26.78 -29.45 -34.88
C GLY A 9 -28.04 -28.60 -34.88
N ARG A 10 -29.18 -29.28 -34.72
CA ARG A 10 -30.56 -28.80 -34.86
C ARG A 10 -30.94 -27.82 -33.73
N ARG A 11 -31.63 -26.72 -34.11
CA ARG A 11 -32.81 -26.08 -33.46
C ARG A 11 -32.61 -24.65 -32.94
N GLY A 12 -33.33 -23.71 -33.57
CA GLY A 12 -34.14 -22.75 -32.83
C GLY A 12 -33.73 -21.28 -32.88
N LEU A 13 -33.57 -20.69 -34.07
CA LEU A 13 -33.77 -19.24 -34.23
C LEU A 13 -35.27 -18.94 -34.08
N ARG A 14 -35.76 -18.90 -32.83
CA ARG A 14 -37.05 -18.28 -32.52
C ARG A 14 -36.83 -16.78 -32.57
N MET A 15 -37.43 -16.14 -33.57
CA MET A 15 -37.59 -14.70 -33.61
C MET A 15 -38.35 -14.25 -32.35
N ILE A 16 -37.66 -13.59 -31.42
CA ILE A 16 -38.32 -12.86 -30.34
C ILE A 16 -38.48 -11.44 -30.87
N SER A 17 -39.59 -11.20 -31.56
CA SER A 17 -40.08 -9.84 -31.77
C SER A 17 -40.95 -9.49 -30.56
N SER A 18 -40.40 -8.72 -29.62
CA SER A 18 -41.20 -8.07 -28.58
C SER A 18 -40.50 -6.80 -28.10
N MET A 19 -40.80 -5.70 -28.80
CA MET A 19 -40.88 -4.32 -28.31
C MET A 19 -40.17 -4.00 -26.98
N ALA A 20 -38.85 -4.06 -26.95
CA ALA A 20 -38.07 -3.41 -25.91
C ALA A 20 -37.80 -1.97 -26.38
N ARG A 21 -38.65 -1.03 -25.94
CA ARG A 21 -38.30 0.39 -25.96
C ARG A 21 -36.92 0.52 -25.30
N PRO A 22 -35.91 1.11 -25.95
CA PRO A 22 -34.66 1.40 -25.27
C PRO A 22 -34.99 2.41 -24.17
N VAL A 23 -35.07 1.94 -22.92
CA VAL A 23 -35.06 2.81 -21.75
C VAL A 23 -33.73 3.57 -21.86
N GLY A 24 -33.82 4.89 -22.03
CA GLY A 24 -32.70 5.74 -22.39
C GLY A 24 -31.46 5.38 -21.58
N VAL A 25 -30.43 4.92 -22.28
CA VAL A 25 -29.10 4.84 -21.72
C VAL A 25 -28.67 6.29 -21.58
N LEU A 26 -28.87 6.88 -20.39
CA LEU A 26 -28.24 8.15 -20.09
C LEU A 26 -26.73 7.95 -20.28
N PRO A 27 -26.06 8.79 -21.09
CA PRO A 27 -24.63 8.71 -21.22
C PRO A 27 -24.04 9.06 -19.86
N ILE A 28 -23.49 8.05 -19.19
CA ILE A 28 -22.68 8.22 -17.99
C ILE A 28 -21.47 9.03 -18.45
N THR A 29 -21.40 10.28 -18.02
CA THR A 29 -20.26 11.13 -18.33
C THR A 29 -19.04 10.60 -17.56
N VAL A 30 -17.84 10.91 -18.03
CA VAL A 30 -16.60 10.52 -17.32
C VAL A 30 -16.57 11.04 -15.88
N GLU A 31 -17.27 12.14 -15.61
CA GLU A 31 -17.44 12.77 -14.30
C GLU A 31 -18.27 11.87 -13.35
N ASP A 32 -19.33 11.24 -13.85
CA ASP A 32 -20.16 10.27 -13.09
C ASP A 32 -19.39 8.97 -12.76
N LEU A 33 -18.37 8.64 -13.54
CA LEU A 33 -17.63 7.38 -13.44
C LEU A 33 -16.67 7.36 -12.23
N GLU A 34 -16.12 8.52 -11.87
CA GLU A 34 -15.23 8.66 -10.71
C GLU A 34 -16.01 8.67 -9.40
N GLU A 35 -17.20 9.30 -9.37
CA GLU A 35 -18.09 9.31 -8.21
C GLU A 35 -18.67 7.91 -7.91
N MET A 36 -18.84 7.08 -8.96
CA MET A 36 -19.39 5.72 -8.87
C MET A 36 -18.32 4.62 -8.83
N ALA A 37 -17.03 4.96 -8.64
CA ALA A 37 -15.93 4.01 -8.64
C ALA A 37 -15.93 3.11 -7.38
N CYS A 38 -16.83 2.14 -7.35
CA CYS A 38 -16.94 1.15 -6.28
C CYS A 38 -16.28 -0.17 -6.68
N PRO A 39 -15.54 -0.84 -5.78
CA PRO A 39 -15.00 -2.17 -6.05
C PRO A 39 -16.11 -3.16 -6.43
N LYS A 40 -16.06 -3.70 -7.66
CA LYS A 40 -17.06 -4.66 -8.17
C LYS A 40 -17.20 -5.94 -7.32
N LYS A 41 -16.14 -6.34 -6.60
CA LYS A 41 -16.09 -7.56 -5.78
C LYS A 41 -15.26 -7.33 -4.51
N LYS A 42 -15.63 -8.02 -3.44
CA LYS A 42 -14.82 -8.09 -2.22
C LYS A 42 -13.44 -8.66 -2.53
N VAL A 43 -12.40 -7.94 -2.14
CA VAL A 43 -11.01 -8.41 -2.28
C VAL A 43 -10.78 -9.60 -1.36
N SER A 44 -10.29 -10.72 -1.91
CA SER A 44 -9.99 -11.90 -1.11
C SER A 44 -8.82 -11.66 -0.16
N VAL A 45 -8.78 -12.40 0.95
CA VAL A 45 -7.69 -12.30 1.94
C VAL A 45 -6.33 -12.52 1.28
N PHE A 46 -6.23 -13.50 0.36
CA PHE A 46 -5.01 -13.77 -0.41
C PHE A 46 -4.55 -12.55 -1.22
N LYS A 47 -5.44 -11.95 -2.03
CA LYS A 47 -5.10 -10.77 -2.86
C LYS A 47 -4.74 -9.56 -2.01
N ARG A 48 -5.40 -9.38 -0.85
CA ARG A 48 -5.06 -8.32 0.10
C ARG A 48 -3.66 -8.51 0.68
N ARG A 49 -3.31 -9.72 1.13
CA ARG A 49 -1.99 -10.02 1.70
C ARG A 49 -0.89 -9.87 0.66
N LEU A 50 -1.09 -10.37 -0.56
CA LEU A 50 -0.11 -10.23 -1.65
C LEU A 50 0.18 -8.75 -1.96
N ARG A 51 -0.85 -7.91 -2.05
CA ARG A 51 -0.69 -6.47 -2.29
C ARG A 51 0.08 -5.78 -1.17
N VAL A 52 -0.25 -6.07 0.08
CA VAL A 52 0.40 -5.46 1.24
C VAL A 52 1.86 -5.93 1.36
N ALA A 53 2.11 -7.23 1.19
CA ALA A 53 3.46 -7.80 1.26
C ALA A 53 4.34 -7.30 0.11
N GLY A 54 3.82 -7.27 -1.13
CA GLY A 54 4.53 -6.75 -2.29
C GLY A 54 4.94 -5.29 -2.16
N HIS A 55 4.07 -4.43 -1.58
CA HIS A 55 4.40 -3.03 -1.34
C HIS A 55 5.30 -2.79 -0.12
N ARG A 56 5.17 -3.59 0.95
CA ARG A 56 5.99 -3.42 2.17
C ARG A 56 7.41 -3.93 1.99
N ALA A 57 7.62 -4.98 1.19
CA ALA A 57 8.97 -5.47 0.90
C ALA A 57 9.84 -4.46 0.14
N GLN A 58 9.23 -3.50 -0.57
CA GLN A 58 9.95 -2.47 -1.33
C GLN A 58 10.16 -1.14 -0.58
N ARG A 59 9.52 -0.91 0.58
CA ARG A 59 9.52 0.38 1.27
C ARG A 59 10.11 0.37 2.69
N GLY A 60 11.33 -0.11 2.85
CA GLY A 60 12.13 0.37 3.99
C GLY A 60 12.42 -0.62 5.11
N LEU A 61 12.95 -1.78 4.76
CA LEU A 61 14.07 -2.33 5.55
C LEU A 61 15.38 -1.77 4.97
N GLU A 62 15.42 -0.45 4.76
CA GLU A 62 16.64 0.21 4.34
C GLU A 62 17.60 0.24 5.53
N HIS A 63 18.81 -0.24 5.26
CA HIS A 63 19.90 -0.27 6.20
C HIS A 63 20.13 1.14 6.74
N LYS A 64 19.77 1.37 8.01
CA LYS A 64 20.09 2.63 8.68
C LYS A 64 21.60 2.71 8.82
N PRO A 65 22.27 3.75 8.29
CA PRO A 65 23.71 3.83 8.40
C PRO A 65 24.11 4.21 9.84
N TYR A 66 25.00 3.40 10.43
CA TYR A 66 25.53 3.63 11.78
C TYR A 66 27.01 4.04 11.72
N LYS A 67 27.41 4.92 12.64
CA LYS A 67 28.81 5.28 12.97
C LYS A 67 29.12 4.89 14.42
N ILE A 68 30.39 4.72 14.74
CA ILE A 68 30.84 4.54 16.12
C ILE A 68 30.99 5.91 16.79
N CYS A 69 30.40 6.07 17.99
CA CYS A 69 30.59 7.26 18.80
C CYS A 69 32.03 7.33 19.31
N LYS A 70 32.70 8.48 19.11
CA LYS A 70 34.08 8.71 19.55
C LYS A 70 34.25 8.79 21.06
N SER A 71 33.19 9.08 21.81
CA SER A 71 33.25 9.28 23.26
C SER A 71 33.00 7.99 24.06
N CYS A 72 32.05 7.16 23.62
CA CYS A 72 31.63 5.96 24.36
C CYS A 72 31.70 4.65 23.57
N GLY A 73 32.06 4.69 22.27
CA GLY A 73 32.14 3.49 21.43
C GLY A 73 30.81 2.89 20.99
N ALA A 74 29.66 3.47 21.36
CA ALA A 74 28.35 2.96 20.95
C ALA A 74 28.09 3.16 19.44
N ALA A 75 27.30 2.27 18.85
CA ALA A 75 26.76 2.46 17.51
C ALA A 75 25.66 3.54 17.53
N VAL A 76 25.80 4.55 16.69
CA VAL A 76 24.90 5.71 16.62
C VAL A 76 24.54 5.96 15.16
N GLU A 77 23.32 6.40 14.91
CA GLU A 77 22.90 6.79 13.56
C GLU A 77 23.80 7.90 12.99
N MET A 78 24.17 7.79 11.71
CA MET A 78 24.98 8.80 11.05
C MET A 78 24.30 10.17 11.12
N HIS A 79 25.12 11.24 11.18
CA HIS A 79 24.67 12.64 11.36
C HIS A 79 24.00 12.99 12.70
N TYR A 80 23.67 12.02 13.56
CA TYR A 80 23.11 12.30 14.88
C TYR A 80 24.18 12.31 15.99
N LEU A 81 23.81 12.93 17.11
CA LEU A 81 24.57 12.89 18.36
C LEU A 81 24.32 11.56 19.10
N CYS A 82 25.30 11.14 19.89
CA CYS A 82 25.16 9.95 20.72
C CYS A 82 24.24 10.25 21.91
N MET A 83 23.00 9.75 21.87
CA MET A 83 22.03 9.96 22.95
C MET A 83 22.53 9.54 24.34
N PRO A 84 23.23 8.39 24.52
CA PRO A 84 23.86 8.07 25.80
C PRO A 84 24.79 9.17 26.34
N CYS A 85 25.67 9.71 25.50
CA CYS A 85 26.60 10.77 25.91
C CYS A 85 25.87 12.09 26.19
N VAL A 86 24.91 12.46 25.35
CA VAL A 86 24.10 13.68 25.52
C VAL A 86 23.29 13.61 26.82
N ASN A 87 22.68 12.47 27.13
CA ASN A 87 21.90 12.28 28.34
C ASN A 87 22.78 12.33 29.60
N ASN A 88 23.96 11.73 29.57
CA ASN A 88 24.92 11.83 30.68
C ASN A 88 25.35 13.28 30.90
N HIS A 89 25.64 14.02 29.83
CA HIS A 89 26.00 15.43 29.92
C HIS A 89 24.83 16.28 30.46
N ALA A 90 23.61 16.05 29.98
CA ALA A 90 22.43 16.75 30.47
C ALA A 90 22.16 16.49 31.96
N ARG A 91 22.35 15.26 32.43
CA ARG A 91 22.25 14.92 33.85
C ARG A 91 23.28 15.65 34.69
N TYR A 92 24.53 15.64 34.26
CA TYR A 92 25.62 16.34 34.95
C TYR A 92 25.34 17.84 35.10
N HIS A 93 24.90 18.51 34.03
CA HIS A 93 24.54 19.93 34.10
C HIS A 93 23.33 20.19 34.98
N LYS A 94 22.33 19.30 34.98
CA LYS A 94 21.16 19.42 35.87
C LYS A 94 21.55 19.31 37.34
N GLU A 95 22.42 18.36 37.68
CA GLU A 95 22.91 18.17 39.05
C GLU A 95 23.71 19.39 39.54
N ASN A 96 24.60 19.93 38.70
CA ASN A 96 25.42 21.09 39.07
C ASN A 96 24.63 22.41 39.14
N ASN A 97 23.71 22.65 38.21
CA ASN A 97 22.89 23.87 38.23
C ASN A 97 21.95 23.88 39.44
N ASN A 98 21.39 22.73 39.81
CA ASN A 98 20.56 22.60 41.00
C ASN A 98 21.37 22.82 42.28
N ALA A 99 22.61 22.31 42.36
CA ALA A 99 23.51 22.55 43.48
C ALA A 99 23.93 24.03 43.62
N SER A 100 24.01 24.74 42.49
CA SER A 100 24.35 26.17 42.45
C SER A 100 23.20 27.08 42.89
N SER A 101 21.95 26.62 42.77
CA SER A 101 20.74 27.38 43.13
C SER A 101 20.28 27.23 44.59
N SER A 102 20.96 26.40 45.38
CA SER A 102 20.66 26.13 46.79
C SER A 102 21.57 26.88 47.78
N HIS A 103 22.34 27.85 47.30
CA HIS A 103 23.10 28.82 48.09
C HIS A 103 22.53 30.23 47.91
#